data_AF-A0A015J3B9-F1
#
_entry.id   AF-A0A015J3B9-F1
#
_cell.length_a   1.000
_cell.length_b   1.000
_cell.length_c   1.000
_cell.angle_alpha   90.00
_cell.angle_beta   90.00
_cell.angle_gamma   90.00
#
_symmetry.space_group_name_H-M   'P 1'
#
loop_
_entity.id
_entity.type
_entity.pdbx_description
1 polymer ?
#
loop_
_entity_poly.entity_id
_entity_poly.type
_entity_poly.pdbx_seq_one_letter_code
_entity_poly.pdbx_strand_id
1 'polypeptide(L)'
;MKPKNQVGKKVNKVINTSLISHQSQQQNQSQQQQQQSHILNSQSSLSISRNKHWKYISSYHGPWLQLPLELLESLYVINNENVSTPPLIDPIIFGNLISIRRLVDEAADLSVRAAAGISTTGGGPTRSSMSHTRQHRMRELAVNKLALAYRIDEIATAVVTMQSASAIDEVASKVLKKNPTNLDALYVNFFHEKIPSR
;
A
#
# COMPACT_ATOMS: atom_id res chain seq x y z
N MET A 1 -9.07 -49.11 -65.29
CA MET A 1 -8.12 -48.05 -64.90
C MET A 1 -6.84 -48.71 -64.37
N LYS A 2 -5.70 -48.21 -64.87
CA LYS A 2 -4.32 -48.42 -64.38
C LYS A 2 -4.22 -48.18 -62.84
N PRO A 3 -3.13 -48.52 -62.13
CA PRO A 3 -2.27 -49.71 -62.26
C PRO A 3 -1.65 -50.23 -60.91
N LYS A 4 -0.91 -51.35 -60.99
CA LYS A 4 0.47 -51.63 -60.46
C LYS A 4 0.72 -51.65 -58.93
N ASN A 5 1.10 -52.82 -58.38
CA ASN A 5 2.47 -53.40 -58.29
C ASN A 5 3.27 -52.77 -57.12
N GLN A 6 4.06 -53.47 -56.30
CA GLN A 6 4.63 -54.82 -56.30
C GLN A 6 5.35 -55.00 -54.93
N VAL A 7 5.50 -56.25 -54.49
CA VAL A 7 6.74 -56.91 -53.97
C VAL A 7 7.58 -56.13 -52.93
N GLY A 8 7.99 -56.65 -51.76
CA GLY A 8 8.11 -58.02 -51.25
C GLY A 8 9.41 -58.13 -50.43
N LYS A 9 9.44 -59.09 -49.47
CA LYS A 9 10.63 -59.68 -48.76
C LYS A 9 11.49 -58.69 -47.94
N LYS A 10 12.17 -59.05 -46.84
CA LYS A 10 12.30 -60.21 -45.95
C LYS A 10 13.02 -59.66 -44.69
N VAL A 11 12.66 -60.18 -43.52
CA VAL A 11 13.48 -60.52 -42.32
C VAL A 11 14.83 -59.81 -42.14
N ASN A 12 15.03 -59.10 -41.01
CA ASN A 12 16.12 -59.41 -40.07
C ASN A 12 16.02 -58.72 -38.69
N LYS A 13 16.66 -59.40 -37.74
CA LYS A 13 16.63 -59.34 -36.27
C LYS A 13 17.62 -58.29 -35.70
N VAL A 14 17.22 -57.48 -34.71
CA VAL A 14 18.12 -56.68 -33.84
C VAL A 14 17.45 -56.57 -32.44
N ILE A 15 17.87 -57.37 -31.45
CA ILE A 15 18.78 -57.06 -30.33
C ILE A 15 18.23 -56.07 -29.27
N ASN A 16 18.21 -56.58 -28.03
CA ASN A 16 17.88 -56.03 -26.71
C ASN A 16 18.43 -54.64 -26.34
N THR A 17 17.63 -53.86 -25.61
CA THR A 17 18.11 -52.91 -24.56
C THR A 17 16.97 -52.45 -23.63
N SER A 18 16.47 -53.34 -22.76
CA SER A 18 15.45 -53.02 -21.74
C SER A 18 16.03 -52.85 -20.33
N LEU A 19 17.26 -52.32 -20.18
CA LEU A 19 17.95 -52.24 -18.87
C LEU A 19 18.45 -50.85 -18.47
N ILE A 20 18.01 -49.76 -19.12
CA ILE A 20 18.52 -48.39 -18.82
C ILE A 20 17.41 -47.41 -18.38
N SER A 21 16.18 -47.87 -18.15
CA SER A 21 15.05 -46.96 -17.83
C SER A 21 14.65 -46.89 -16.34
N HIS A 22 15.43 -47.45 -15.42
CA HIS A 22 15.08 -47.47 -13.98
C HIS A 22 15.86 -46.51 -13.08
N GLN A 23 16.82 -45.72 -13.60
CA GLN A 23 17.54 -44.74 -12.78
C GLN A 23 17.06 -43.28 -12.96
N SER A 24 16.30 -42.98 -14.02
CA SER A 24 15.85 -41.61 -14.32
C SER A 24 14.53 -41.21 -13.64
N GLN A 25 13.80 -42.15 -13.03
CA GLN A 25 12.50 -41.87 -12.40
C GLN A 25 12.57 -41.54 -10.91
N GLN A 26 13.67 -41.85 -10.21
CA GLN A 26 13.80 -41.53 -8.77
C GLN A 26 14.31 -40.11 -8.48
N GLN A 27 14.91 -39.40 -9.45
CA GLN A 27 15.39 -38.03 -9.22
C GLN A 27 14.34 -36.93 -9.42
N ASN A 28 13.22 -37.21 -10.12
CA ASN A 28 12.14 -36.22 -10.29
C ASN A 28 11.13 -36.19 -9.15
N GLN A 29 11.07 -37.23 -8.30
CA GLN A 29 10.16 -37.24 -7.15
C GLN A 29 10.71 -36.45 -5.95
N SER A 30 12.03 -36.32 -5.80
CA SER A 30 12.65 -35.54 -4.73
C SER A 30 12.65 -34.03 -4.95
N GLN A 31 12.46 -33.54 -6.19
CA GLN A 31 12.29 -32.11 -6.46
C GLN A 31 10.82 -31.64 -6.35
N GLN A 32 9.84 -32.51 -6.58
CA GLN A 32 8.43 -32.14 -6.40
C GLN A 32 7.98 -32.11 -4.92
N GLN A 33 8.64 -32.88 -4.04
CA GLN A 33 8.35 -32.82 -2.59
C GLN A 33 8.96 -31.59 -1.88
N GLN A 34 9.92 -30.89 -2.48
CA GLN A 34 10.48 -29.65 -1.92
C GLN A 34 9.70 -28.39 -2.33
N GLN A 35 8.93 -28.41 -3.42
CA GLN A 35 8.02 -27.31 -3.76
C GLN A 35 6.69 -27.37 -3.00
N GLN A 36 6.29 -28.56 -2.52
CA GLN A 36 5.03 -28.72 -1.79
C GLN A 36 5.19 -28.45 -0.27
N SER A 37 6.41 -28.48 0.27
CA SER A 37 6.69 -28.12 1.67
C SER A 37 6.77 -26.61 1.92
N HIS A 38 7.04 -25.79 0.89
CA HIS A 38 7.02 -24.33 1.01
C HIS A 38 5.59 -23.74 1.08
N ILE A 39 4.58 -24.45 0.59
CA ILE A 39 3.19 -23.98 0.59
C ILE A 39 2.50 -24.24 1.95
N LEU A 40 2.97 -25.23 2.73
CA LEU A 40 2.34 -25.63 4.00
C LEU A 40 2.99 -25.01 5.25
N ASN A 41 4.15 -24.34 5.12
CA ASN A 41 4.81 -23.65 6.24
C ASN A 41 4.62 -22.13 6.23
N SER A 42 3.75 -21.62 5.35
CA SER A 42 3.26 -20.25 5.47
C SER A 42 2.24 -20.23 6.61
N GLN A 43 2.71 -20.21 7.87
CA GLN A 43 1.92 -19.63 8.94
C GLN A 43 1.40 -18.30 8.39
N SER A 44 0.08 -18.18 8.31
CA SER A 44 -0.64 -17.07 7.70
C SER A 44 -0.39 -15.79 8.50
N SER A 45 0.81 -15.24 8.40
CA SER A 45 1.17 -13.95 8.99
C SER A 45 0.30 -12.92 8.29
N LEU A 46 -0.64 -12.35 9.05
CA LEU A 46 -1.52 -11.29 8.55
C LEU A 46 -0.62 -10.14 8.08
N SER A 47 -0.64 -9.84 6.78
CA SER A 47 0.13 -8.71 6.25
C SER A 47 -0.60 -7.41 6.56
N ILE A 48 -0.04 -6.60 7.45
CA ILE A 48 -0.61 -5.31 7.86
C ILE A 48 0.33 -4.18 7.45
N SER A 49 -0.20 -2.98 7.27
CA SER A 49 0.61 -1.83 6.86
C SER A 49 1.75 -1.58 7.84
N ARG A 50 2.94 -1.20 7.35
CA ARG A 50 4.13 -0.90 8.15
C ARG A 50 3.84 0.12 9.24
N ASN A 51 3.05 1.15 8.93
CA ASN A 51 2.64 2.17 9.89
C ASN A 51 1.91 1.60 11.13
N LYS A 52 1.37 0.38 11.07
CA LYS A 52 0.73 -0.29 12.22
C LYS A 52 1.72 -0.99 13.16
N HIS A 53 3.01 -1.01 12.83
CA HIS A 53 4.06 -1.72 13.59
C HIS A 53 5.02 -0.78 14.34
N TRP A 54 4.81 0.53 14.30
CA TRP A 54 5.72 1.47 14.98
C TRP A 54 5.79 1.19 16.48
N LYS A 55 7.01 1.20 17.02
CA LYS A 55 7.23 1.06 18.45
C LYS A 55 6.59 2.24 19.18
N TYR A 56 5.93 1.96 20.30
CA TYR A 56 5.27 2.96 21.14
C TYR A 56 4.17 3.76 20.44
N ILE A 57 3.58 3.23 19.35
CA ILE A 57 2.43 3.86 18.68
C ILE A 57 1.27 4.13 19.65
N SER A 58 1.10 3.27 20.67
CA SER A 58 0.15 3.44 21.77
C SER A 58 0.29 4.77 22.52
N SER A 59 1.50 5.31 22.63
CA SER A 59 1.78 6.57 23.33
C SER A 59 1.27 7.80 22.57
N TYR A 60 0.99 7.66 21.29
CA TYR A 60 0.46 8.72 20.43
C TYR A 60 -1.07 8.71 20.37
N HIS A 61 -1.73 7.69 20.94
CA HIS A 61 -3.18 7.70 21.05
C HIS A 61 -3.64 8.71 22.10
N GLY A 62 -4.69 9.47 21.77
CA GLY A 62 -5.32 10.37 22.72
C GLY A 62 -6.57 11.04 22.14
N PRO A 63 -7.27 11.85 22.96
CA PRO A 63 -8.48 12.55 22.54
C PRO A 63 -8.29 13.41 21.30
N TRP A 64 -7.08 13.96 21.11
CA TRP A 64 -6.72 14.82 19.98
C TRP A 64 -7.01 14.22 18.60
N LEU A 65 -7.06 12.89 18.47
CA LEU A 65 -7.37 12.22 17.21
C LEU A 65 -8.82 12.43 16.77
N GLN A 66 -9.73 12.58 17.73
CA GLN A 66 -11.18 12.68 17.52
C GLN A 66 -11.72 14.09 17.74
N LEU A 67 -10.92 15.00 18.33
CA LEU A 67 -11.32 16.39 18.50
C LEU A 67 -11.43 17.09 17.14
N PRO A 68 -12.47 17.93 16.92
CA PRO A 68 -12.54 18.81 15.76
C PRO A 68 -11.28 19.67 15.65
N LEU A 69 -10.84 19.93 14.42
CA LEU A 69 -9.63 20.69 14.16
C LEU A 69 -9.72 22.11 14.75
N GLU A 70 -10.90 22.73 14.66
CA GLU A 70 -11.20 24.06 15.19
C GLU A 70 -11.04 24.10 16.72
N LEU A 71 -11.38 23.00 17.40
CA LEU A 71 -11.22 22.89 18.84
C LEU A 71 -9.73 22.75 19.22
N LEU A 72 -8.95 21.98 18.45
CA LEU A 72 -7.50 21.90 18.65
C LEU A 72 -6.82 23.26 18.47
N GLU A 73 -7.24 24.03 17.47
CA GLU A 73 -6.76 25.40 17.24
C GLU A 73 -7.12 26.33 18.40
N SER A 74 -8.35 26.23 18.92
CA SER A 74 -8.78 26.99 20.09
C SER A 74 -7.95 26.66 21.34
N LEU A 75 -7.69 25.37 21.57
CA LEU A 75 -6.85 24.91 22.67
C LEU A 75 -5.38 25.35 22.53
N TYR A 76 -4.87 25.43 21.30
CA TYR A 76 -3.54 25.96 21.03
C TYR A 76 -3.42 27.45 21.38
N VAL A 77 -4.43 28.26 21.05
CA VAL A 77 -4.47 29.67 21.46
C VAL A 77 -4.47 29.77 22.99
N ILE A 78 -5.34 29.01 23.67
CA ILE A 78 -5.38 29.01 25.15
C ILE A 78 -4.03 28.59 25.75
N ASN A 79 -3.38 27.57 25.18
CA ASN A 79 -2.07 27.11 25.63
C ASN A 79 -1.00 28.21 25.57
N ASN A 80 -1.07 29.09 24.57
CA ASN A 80 -0.09 30.16 24.35
C ASN A 80 -0.42 31.44 25.14
N GLU A 81 -1.71 31.75 25.35
CA GLU A 81 -2.17 32.93 26.08
C GLU A 81 -2.11 32.74 27.62
N ASN A 82 -1.99 31.50 28.09
CA ASN A 82 -1.88 31.22 29.53
C ASN A 82 -0.63 31.87 30.12
N VAL A 83 -0.84 32.77 31.08
CA VAL A 83 0.19 33.61 31.75
C VAL A 83 1.20 32.81 32.56
N SER A 84 0.95 31.51 32.81
CA SER A 84 1.92 30.64 33.47
C SER A 84 3.00 30.24 32.47
N THR A 85 4.10 30.97 32.44
CA THR A 85 5.33 30.55 31.75
C THR A 85 6.05 29.49 32.61
N PRO A 86 6.40 28.32 32.06
CA PRO A 86 6.23 27.87 30.67
C PRO A 86 4.82 27.32 30.36
N PRO A 87 4.37 27.37 29.09
CA PRO A 87 3.09 26.80 28.68
C PRO A 87 3.01 25.30 29.01
N LEU A 88 1.79 24.81 29.25
CA LEU A 88 1.55 23.41 29.63
C LEU A 88 2.01 22.42 28.57
N ILE A 89 1.88 22.81 27.29
CA ILE A 89 2.35 22.06 26.14
C ILE A 89 3.30 22.96 25.35
N ASP A 90 4.40 22.41 24.84
CA ASP A 90 5.28 23.14 23.92
C ASP A 90 4.48 23.60 22.69
N PRO A 91 4.44 24.92 22.39
CA PRO A 91 3.73 25.44 21.24
C PRO A 91 4.16 24.82 19.91
N ILE A 92 5.45 24.44 19.76
CA ILE A 92 5.95 23.80 18.54
C ILE A 92 5.32 22.41 18.38
N ILE A 93 5.28 21.62 19.45
CA ILE A 93 4.72 20.26 19.43
C ILE A 93 3.21 20.33 19.15
N PHE A 94 2.50 21.26 19.80
CA PHE A 94 1.06 21.41 19.59
C PHE A 94 0.75 21.90 18.17
N GLY A 95 1.50 22.88 17.66
CA GLY A 95 1.37 23.35 16.27
C GLY A 95 1.65 22.25 15.24
N ASN A 96 2.64 21.40 15.49
CA ASN A 96 2.94 20.24 14.66
C ASN A 96 1.78 19.24 14.64
N LEU A 97 1.16 18.96 15.80
CA LEU A 97 0.00 18.07 15.92
C LEU A 97 -1.19 18.58 15.09
N ILE A 98 -1.51 19.87 15.16
CA ILE A 98 -2.58 20.49 14.37
C ILE A 98 -2.25 20.39 12.87
N SER A 99 -0.99 20.66 12.50
CA SER A 99 -0.54 20.59 11.12
C SER A 99 -0.67 19.18 10.54
N ILE A 100 -0.31 18.15 11.30
CA ILE A 100 -0.47 16.75 10.90
C ILE A 100 -1.95 16.43 10.70
N ARG A 101 -2.83 16.78 11.66
CA ARG A 101 -4.26 16.52 11.57
C ARG A 101 -4.85 17.13 10.29
N ARG A 102 -4.57 18.43 10.05
CA ARG A 102 -5.01 19.15 8.86
C ARG A 102 -4.51 18.51 7.56
N LEU A 103 -3.20 18.23 7.47
CA LEU A 103 -2.59 17.66 6.26
C LEU A 103 -3.16 16.27 5.94
N VAL A 104 -3.36 15.41 6.94
CA VAL A 104 -3.91 14.08 6.74
C VAL A 104 -5.40 14.14 6.36
N ASP A 105 -6.19 15.05 6.95
CA ASP A 105 -7.59 15.26 6.58
C ASP A 105 -7.76 15.76 5.14
N GLU A 106 -6.95 16.75 4.74
CA GLU A 106 -6.93 17.22 3.35
C GLU A 106 -6.51 16.11 2.38
N ALA A 107 -5.52 15.29 2.75
CA ALA A 107 -5.10 14.15 1.96
C ALA A 107 -6.19 13.08 1.85
N ALA A 108 -6.96 12.86 2.93
CA ALA A 108 -8.09 11.95 2.97
C ALA A 108 -9.17 12.37 1.96
N ASP A 109 -9.58 13.65 1.99
CA ASP A 109 -10.57 14.21 1.05
C ASP A 109 -10.10 14.05 -0.41
N LEU A 110 -8.87 14.46 -0.70
CA LEU A 110 -8.29 14.35 -2.03
C LEU A 110 -8.24 12.89 -2.51
N SER A 111 -7.86 11.96 -1.62
CA SER A 111 -7.79 10.53 -1.93
C SER A 111 -9.16 9.93 -2.21
N VAL A 112 -10.17 10.26 -1.38
CA VAL A 112 -11.55 9.80 -1.56
C VAL A 112 -12.14 10.34 -2.86
N ARG A 113 -11.96 11.63 -3.15
CA ARG A 113 -12.44 12.24 -4.41
C ARG A 113 -11.74 11.66 -5.63
N ALA A 114 -10.44 11.38 -5.53
CA ALA A 114 -9.67 10.74 -6.60
C ALA A 114 -10.04 9.27 -6.81
N ALA A 115 -10.51 8.58 -5.77
CA ALA A 115 -11.03 7.21 -5.86
C ALA A 115 -12.45 7.20 -6.43
N ALA A 116 -13.31 8.12 -5.98
CA ALA A 116 -14.70 8.21 -6.42
C ALA A 116 -14.87 8.82 -7.82
N GLY A 117 -13.86 9.53 -8.33
CA GLY A 117 -13.92 10.21 -9.63
C GLY A 117 -14.93 11.36 -9.66
N ILE A 118 -15.29 11.93 -8.51
CA ILE A 118 -16.31 12.98 -8.40
C ILE A 118 -15.67 14.35 -8.70
N SER A 119 -16.21 15.06 -9.68
CA SER A 119 -15.87 16.46 -9.94
C SER A 119 -16.84 17.39 -9.21
N THR A 120 -16.32 18.29 -8.37
CA THR A 120 -17.12 19.36 -7.74
C THR A 120 -17.29 20.59 -8.64
N THR A 121 -16.64 20.61 -9.81
CA THR A 121 -16.57 21.80 -10.69
C THR A 121 -17.66 21.82 -11.76
N GLY A 122 -18.84 21.27 -11.47
CA GLY A 122 -20.00 21.32 -12.37
C GLY A 122 -21.25 21.62 -11.58
N GLY A 123 -21.66 22.90 -11.56
CA GLY A 123 -22.87 23.38 -10.88
C GLY A 123 -24.18 22.98 -11.57
N GLY A 124 -24.30 21.71 -11.97
CA GLY A 124 -25.49 21.16 -12.63
C GLY A 124 -25.82 19.76 -12.12
N PRO A 125 -27.05 19.27 -12.34
CA PRO A 125 -27.54 17.99 -11.82
C PRO A 125 -26.82 16.76 -12.40
N THR A 126 -25.96 16.93 -13.40
CA THR A 126 -25.20 15.86 -14.03
C THR A 126 -23.83 15.71 -13.37
N ARG A 127 -23.66 14.65 -12.57
CA ARG A 127 -22.34 14.21 -12.05
C ARG A 127 -21.41 13.92 -13.23
N SER A 128 -20.45 14.79 -13.50
CA SER A 128 -19.40 14.50 -14.49
C SER A 128 -18.27 13.70 -13.85
N SER A 129 -18.04 12.50 -14.38
CA SER A 129 -16.94 11.63 -13.96
C SER A 129 -15.59 12.26 -14.32
N MET A 130 -14.66 12.24 -13.38
CA MET A 130 -13.35 12.85 -13.56
C MET A 130 -12.46 12.06 -14.51
N SER A 131 -11.82 12.75 -15.46
CA SER A 131 -10.75 12.17 -16.29
C SER A 131 -9.67 11.52 -15.44
N HIS A 132 -9.15 10.38 -15.88
CA HIS A 132 -8.04 9.67 -15.23
C HIS A 132 -6.80 10.55 -14.99
N THR A 133 -6.53 11.53 -15.88
CA THR A 133 -5.44 12.49 -15.68
C THR A 133 -5.70 13.41 -14.49
N ARG A 134 -6.93 13.91 -14.33
CA ARG A 134 -7.30 14.73 -13.17
C ARG A 134 -7.34 13.91 -11.88
N GLN A 135 -7.86 12.69 -11.93
CA GLN A 135 -7.81 11.77 -10.79
C GLN A 135 -6.36 11.53 -10.34
N HIS A 136 -5.45 11.27 -11.28
CA HIS A 136 -4.04 11.06 -10.95
C HIS A 136 -3.41 12.30 -10.31
N ARG A 137 -3.62 13.50 -10.87
CA ARG A 137 -3.14 14.76 -10.26
C ARG A 137 -3.67 14.97 -8.85
N MET A 138 -4.94 14.63 -8.58
CA MET A 138 -5.48 14.70 -7.22
C MET A 138 -4.79 13.71 -6.26
N ARG A 139 -4.39 12.51 -6.74
CA ARG A 139 -3.59 11.57 -5.93
C ARG A 139 -2.20 12.10 -5.65
N GLU A 140 -1.56 12.76 -6.62
CA GLU A 140 -0.26 13.42 -6.40
C GLU A 140 -0.36 14.51 -5.32
N LEU A 141 -1.42 15.33 -5.35
CA LEU A 141 -1.66 16.33 -4.29
C LEU A 141 -1.86 15.68 -2.91
N ALA A 142 -2.63 14.58 -2.83
CA ALA A 142 -2.81 13.84 -1.59
C ALA A 142 -1.48 13.27 -1.06
N VAL A 143 -0.65 12.70 -1.94
CA VAL A 143 0.68 12.19 -1.60
C VAL A 143 1.58 13.31 -1.08
N ASN A 144 1.59 14.48 -1.70
CA ASN A 144 2.40 15.60 -1.24
C ASN A 144 2.00 16.03 0.18
N LYS A 145 0.69 16.06 0.48
CA LYS A 145 0.17 16.38 1.82
C LYS A 145 0.60 15.34 2.86
N LEU A 146 0.49 14.05 2.53
CA LEU A 146 0.96 12.97 3.41
C LEU A 146 2.47 13.01 3.62
N ALA A 147 3.26 13.27 2.57
CA ALA A 147 4.71 13.36 2.66
C ALA A 147 5.13 14.52 3.57
N LEU A 148 4.41 15.66 3.53
CA LEU A 148 4.62 16.75 4.48
C LEU A 148 4.25 16.33 5.91
N ALA A 149 3.14 15.62 6.12
CA ALA A 149 2.76 15.15 7.46
C ALA A 149 3.81 14.20 8.06
N TYR A 150 4.25 13.18 7.29
CA TYR A 150 5.27 12.23 7.73
C TYR A 150 6.61 12.92 8.06
N ARG A 151 6.97 14.01 7.35
CA ARG A 151 8.16 14.82 7.69
C ARG A 151 8.06 15.56 9.02
N ILE A 152 6.84 15.87 9.49
CA ILE A 152 6.63 16.52 10.79
C ILE A 152 6.81 15.50 11.91
N ASP A 153 6.08 14.39 11.84
CA ASP A 153 6.22 13.27 12.78
C ASP A 153 5.68 11.98 12.13
N GLU A 154 6.55 10.99 11.98
CA GLU A 154 6.24 9.73 11.32
C GLU A 154 5.24 8.87 12.10
N ILE A 155 5.30 8.91 13.44
CA ILE A 155 4.47 8.07 14.32
C ILE A 155 3.10 8.73 14.50
N ALA A 156 3.04 10.04 14.75
CA ALA A 156 1.77 10.75 14.85
C ALA A 156 0.99 10.66 13.53
N THR A 157 1.67 10.83 12.39
CA THR A 157 1.06 10.66 11.07
C THR A 157 0.59 9.22 10.83
N ALA A 158 1.37 8.22 11.26
CA ALA A 158 0.94 6.82 11.21
C ALA A 158 -0.36 6.58 11.98
N VAL A 159 -0.49 7.10 13.21
CA VAL A 159 -1.71 6.94 14.02
C VAL A 159 -2.91 7.61 13.35
N VAL A 160 -2.73 8.82 12.82
CA VAL A 160 -3.82 9.57 12.18
C VAL A 160 -4.27 8.84 10.92
N THR A 161 -3.33 8.44 10.06
CA THR A 161 -3.63 7.71 8.81
C THR A 161 -4.32 6.37 9.05
N MET A 162 -4.04 5.68 10.16
CA MET A 162 -4.74 4.45 10.56
C MET A 162 -6.23 4.66 10.88
N GLN A 163 -6.63 5.87 11.27
CA GLN A 163 -8.02 6.24 11.54
C GLN A 163 -8.70 6.93 10.36
N SER A 164 -7.94 7.27 9.32
CA SER A 164 -8.44 7.96 8.13
C SER A 164 -9.11 7.03 7.12
N ALA A 165 -9.61 7.60 6.04
CA ALA A 165 -10.25 6.85 4.96
C ALA A 165 -9.28 5.83 4.31
N SER A 166 -9.77 4.63 4.03
CA SER A 166 -8.99 3.54 3.39
C SER A 166 -8.42 3.91 2.02
N ALA A 167 -8.95 4.95 1.35
CA ALA A 167 -8.40 5.47 0.11
C ALA A 167 -6.94 5.96 0.24
N ILE A 168 -6.52 6.36 1.46
CA ILE A 168 -5.16 6.79 1.76
C ILE A 168 -4.16 5.63 1.64
N ASP A 169 -4.54 4.42 2.05
CA ASP A 169 -3.62 3.26 2.08
C ASP A 169 -3.04 2.97 0.68
N GLU A 170 -3.82 3.18 -0.38
CA GLU A 170 -3.41 2.85 -1.75
C GLU A 170 -2.91 4.06 -2.57
N VAL A 171 -3.03 5.28 -2.05
CA VAL A 171 -2.86 6.50 -2.87
C VAL A 171 -1.45 6.60 -3.45
N ALA A 172 -0.43 6.31 -2.64
CA ALA A 172 0.97 6.37 -3.06
C ALA A 172 1.29 5.30 -4.11
N SER A 173 0.83 4.06 -3.90
CA SER A 173 0.99 2.98 -4.88
C SER A 173 0.39 3.33 -6.25
N LYS A 174 -0.76 4.04 -6.28
CA LYS A 174 -1.41 4.51 -7.52
C LYS A 174 -0.65 5.65 -8.20
N VAL A 175 0.09 6.46 -7.45
CA VAL A 175 0.98 7.49 -8.03
C VAL A 175 2.21 6.82 -8.64
N LEU A 176 2.85 5.91 -7.89
CA LEU A 176 4.06 5.19 -8.33
C LEU A 176 3.85 4.36 -9.60
N LYS A 177 2.64 3.82 -9.82
CA LYS A 177 2.30 3.12 -11.08
C LYS A 177 2.48 3.98 -12.33
N LYS A 178 2.32 5.30 -12.23
CA LYS A 178 2.47 6.22 -13.37
C LYS A 178 3.80 6.96 -13.35
N ASN A 179 4.30 7.30 -12.16
CA ASN A 179 5.57 7.96 -11.96
C ASN A 179 6.38 7.24 -10.87
N PRO A 180 7.18 6.22 -11.23
CA PRO A 180 7.92 5.40 -10.27
C PRO A 180 9.02 6.16 -9.51
N THR A 181 9.47 7.31 -10.03
CA THR A 181 10.58 8.10 -9.45
C THR A 181 10.08 9.23 -8.56
N ASN A 182 8.77 9.35 -8.31
CA ASN A 182 8.21 10.35 -7.42
C ASN A 182 8.65 10.08 -5.96
N LEU A 183 9.53 10.94 -5.43
CA LEU A 183 10.13 10.79 -4.11
C LEU A 183 9.11 10.87 -2.97
N ASP A 184 8.14 11.77 -3.06
CA ASP A 184 7.07 11.89 -2.06
C ASP A 184 6.21 10.62 -2.02
N ALA A 185 5.91 10.07 -3.20
CA ALA A 185 5.15 8.83 -3.30
C ALA A 185 5.94 7.64 -2.77
N LEU A 186 7.25 7.55 -3.04
CA LEU A 186 8.11 6.51 -2.46
C LEU A 186 8.16 6.61 -0.94
N TYR A 187 8.31 7.82 -0.41
CA TYR A 187 8.37 8.07 1.03
C TYR A 187 7.05 7.66 1.72
N VAL A 188 5.90 8.11 1.21
CA VAL A 188 4.59 7.71 1.77
C VAL A 188 4.34 6.20 1.61
N ASN A 189 4.70 5.63 0.46
CA ASN A 189 4.49 4.21 0.19
C ASN A 189 5.26 3.30 1.14
N PHE A 190 6.44 3.73 1.62
CA PHE A 190 7.20 2.98 2.63
C PHE A 190 6.37 2.73 3.90
N PHE A 191 5.66 3.74 4.41
CA PHE A 191 4.82 3.60 5.60
C PHE A 191 3.55 2.77 5.34
N HIS A 192 3.02 2.79 4.12
CA HIS A 192 1.78 2.09 3.76
C HIS A 192 2.01 0.66 3.24
N GLU A 193 3.27 0.27 3.02
CA GLU A 193 3.67 -1.07 2.58
C GLU A 193 3.12 -2.15 3.52
N LYS A 194 2.54 -3.21 2.95
CA LYS A 194 2.04 -4.35 3.72
C LYS A 194 3.21 -5.27 4.06
N ILE A 195 3.52 -5.40 5.34
CA ILE A 195 4.58 -6.28 5.86
C ILE A 195 3.94 -7.38 6.72
N PRO A 196 4.51 -8.59 6.75
CA PRO A 196 4.00 -9.67 7.58
C PRO A 196 4.00 -9.24 9.05
N SER A 197 2.86 -9.41 9.73
CA SER A 197 2.78 -9.29 11.17
C SER A 197 3.67 -10.34 11.80
N ARG A 198 4.63 -9.87 12.61
CA ARG A 198 5.50 -10.73 13.42
C ARG A 198 4.76 -11.38 14.58
#